data_AF-A0A372Q502-F1
#
_entry.id   AF-A0A372Q502-F1
#
_cell.length_a   1.000
_cell.length_b   1.000
_cell.length_c   1.000
_cell.angle_alpha   90.00
_cell.angle_beta   90.00
_cell.angle_gamma   90.00
#
_symmetry.space_group_name_H-M   'P 1'
#
loop_
_entity.id
_entity.type
_entity.pdbx_description
1 polymer ?
#
loop_
_entity_poly.entity_id
_entity_poly.type
_entity_poly.pdbx_seq_one_letter_code
_entity_poly.pdbx_strand_id
1 'polypeptide(L)' 'WVVVGDQPFTIVDDDHFKVMIKRLNREAIIPSAVTICKDIHQAFNDEQTSIQKELQNVPGQISFTLDTWTSKN' A
#
# COMPACT_ATOMS: atom_id res chain seq x y z
N TRP A 1 -2.96 -6.23 -4.98
CA TRP A 1 -2.92 -7.52 -4.27
C TRP A 1 -2.07 -7.45 -3.01
N VAL A 2 -0.83 -6.93 -3.05
CA VAL A 2 -0.01 -6.76 -1.83
C VAL A 2 -0.74 -6.02 -0.71
N VAL A 3 -1.27 -4.83 -0.99
CA VAL A 3 -2.03 -4.04 -0.01
C VAL A 3 -3.36 -4.72 0.37
N VAL A 4 -4.16 -5.08 -0.62
CA VAL A 4 -5.52 -5.64 -0.42
C VAL A 4 -5.50 -6.99 0.31
N GLY A 5 -4.47 -7.81 0.08
CA GLY A 5 -4.33 -9.14 0.65
C GLY A 5 -3.36 -9.22 1.82
N ASP A 6 -2.91 -8.08 2.35
CA ASP A 6 -1.94 -7.96 3.46
C ASP A 6 -0.73 -8.90 3.31
N GLN A 7 -0.13 -8.88 2.11
CA GLN A 7 0.98 -9.76 1.77
C GLN A 7 2.31 -9.08 2.09
N PRO A 8 3.34 -9.85 2.48
CA PRO A 8 4.68 -9.30 2.64
C PRO A 8 5.21 -8.81 1.29
N PHE A 9 5.93 -7.68 1.26
CA PHE A 9 6.53 -7.15 0.03
C PHE A 9 7.47 -8.14 -0.66
N THR A 10 8.13 -8.98 0.12
CA THR A 10 9.10 -9.99 -0.34
C THR A 10 8.50 -11.09 -1.20
N ILE A 11 7.18 -11.23 -1.25
CA ILE A 11 6.51 -12.26 -2.06
C ILE A 11 6.83 -12.13 -3.56
N VAL A 12 7.13 -10.92 -4.02
CA VAL A 12 7.50 -10.65 -5.43
C VAL A 12 8.92 -11.05 -5.75
N ASP A 13 9.75 -11.27 -4.72
CA ASP A 13 11.12 -11.75 -4.87
C ASP A 13 11.21 -13.28 -4.89
N ASP A 14 10.14 -13.99 -4.51
CA ASP A 14 10.06 -15.46 -4.58
C ASP A 14 10.13 -15.96 -6.03
N ASP A 15 10.97 -16.97 -6.27
CA ASP A 15 11.19 -17.50 -7.61
C ASP A 15 9.98 -18.25 -8.16
N HIS A 16 9.22 -18.95 -7.32
CA HIS A 16 8.01 -19.65 -7.78
C HIS A 16 6.92 -18.66 -8.19
N PHE A 17 6.76 -17.57 -7.42
CA PHE A 17 5.90 -16.46 -7.79
C PHE A 17 6.31 -15.86 -9.13
N LYS A 18 7.60 -15.55 -9.32
CA LYS A 18 8.11 -15.02 -10.59
C LYS A 18 7.84 -15.94 -11.77
N VAL A 19 8.10 -17.24 -11.61
CA VAL A 19 7.83 -18.26 -12.63
C VAL A 19 6.33 -18.33 -12.94
N MET A 20 5.47 -18.32 -11.92
CA MET A 20 4.02 -18.34 -12.09
C MET A 20 3.55 -17.12 -12.91
N ILE A 21 3.97 -15.91 -12.54
CA ILE A 21 3.60 -14.69 -13.27
C ILE A 21 4.11 -14.73 -14.71
N LYS A 22 5.36 -15.15 -14.94
CA LYS A 22 5.95 -15.28 -16.29
C LYS A 22 5.29 -16.36 -17.15
N ARG A 23 4.72 -17.41 -16.54
CA ARG A 23 3.92 -18.41 -17.26
C ARG A 23 2.59 -17.82 -17.75
N LEU A 24 1.96 -16.97 -16.94
CA LEU A 24 0.71 -16.29 -17.30
C LEU A 24 0.93 -15.17 -18.32
N ASN A 25 2.02 -14.41 -18.17
CA ASN A 25 2.41 -13.36 -19.10
C ASN A 25 3.95 -13.26 -19.16
N ARG A 26 4.53 -13.69 -20.29
CA ARG A 26 5.99 -13.70 -20.49
C ARG A 26 6.60 -12.30 -20.45
N GLU A 27 5.86 -11.29 -20.87
CA GLU A 27 6.31 -9.90 -20.94
C GLU A 27 6.11 -9.14 -19.62
N ALA A 28 5.50 -9.77 -18.60
CA ALA A 28 5.25 -9.10 -17.32
C ALA A 28 6.56 -8.66 -16.65
N ILE A 29 6.69 -7.37 -16.33
CA ILE A 29 7.80 -6.86 -15.53
C ILE A 29 7.40 -6.99 -14.07
N ILE A 30 8.19 -7.73 -13.30
CA ILE A 30 7.96 -7.93 -11.87
C ILE A 30 8.89 -6.97 -11.14
N PRO A 31 8.37 -5.91 -10.51
CA PRO A 31 9.18 -4.98 -9.73
C PRO A 31 9.75 -5.67 -8.47
N SER A 32 10.86 -5.14 -7.97
CA SER A 32 11.45 -5.63 -6.71
C SER A 32 10.57 -5.28 -5.51
N ALA A 33 10.74 -6.00 -4.40
CA ALA A 33 10.06 -5.67 -3.14
C ALA A 33 10.34 -4.22 -2.69
N VAL A 34 11.57 -3.73 -2.90
CA VAL A 34 11.97 -2.35 -2.58
C VAL A 34 11.19 -1.34 -3.41
N THR A 35 11.04 -1.62 -4.72
CA THR A 35 10.26 -0.76 -5.62
C THR A 35 8.79 -0.71 -5.20
N ILE A 36 8.18 -1.87 -4.94
CA ILE A 36 6.78 -1.95 -4.49
C ILE A 36 6.57 -1.21 -3.17
N CYS A 37 7.47 -1.42 -2.20
CA CYS A 37 7.42 -0.72 -0.91
C CYS A 37 7.48 0.80 -1.10
N LYS A 38 8.42 1.28 -1.91
CA LYS A 38 8.56 2.70 -2.23
C LYS A 38 7.29 3.26 -2.89
N ASP A 39 6.75 2.57 -3.89
CA ASP A 39 5.60 3.05 -4.64
C ASP A 39 4.33 3.08 -3.77
N ILE A 40 4.13 2.08 -2.90
CA ILE A 40 3.01 2.06 -1.95
C ILE A 40 3.14 3.19 -0.93
N HIS A 41 4.33 3.41 -0.36
CA HIS A 41 4.54 4.53 0.56
C HIS A 41 4.33 5.88 -0.12
N GLN A 42 4.76 6.04 -1.37
CA GLN A 42 4.53 7.27 -2.12
C GLN A 42 3.03 7.50 -2.34
N ALA A 43 2.30 6.47 -2.80
CA ALA A 43 0.86 6.55 -2.99
C ALA A 43 0.12 6.89 -1.68
N PHE A 44 0.54 6.31 -0.56
CA PHE A 44 0.00 6.66 0.76
C PHE A 44 0.24 8.12 1.12
N ASN A 45 1.47 8.63 0.94
CA ASN A 45 1.80 10.02 1.24
C ASN A 45 1.07 11.01 0.34
N ASP A 46 0.91 10.67 -0.93
CA ASP A 46 0.17 11.48 -1.90
C ASP A 46 -1.31 11.59 -1.48
N GLU A 47 -1.93 10.46 -1.13
CA GLU A 47 -3.32 10.43 -0.67
C GLU A 47 -3.48 11.15 0.68
N GLN A 48 -2.56 10.94 1.63
CA GLN A 48 -2.55 11.67 2.89
C GLN A 48 -2.48 13.18 2.67
N THR A 49 -1.65 13.64 1.73
CA THR A 49 -1.54 15.05 1.36
C THR A 49 -2.84 15.55 0.73
N SER A 50 -3.52 14.73 -0.08
CA SER A 50 -4.82 15.06 -0.67
C SER A 50 -5.88 15.23 0.41
N ILE A 51 -6.04 14.23 1.28
CA ILE A 51 -7.00 14.26 2.40
C ILE A 51 -6.71 15.43 3.33
N GLN A 52 -5.43 15.72 3.63
CA GLN A 52 -5.08 16.88 4.46
C GLN A 52 -5.58 18.19 3.85
N LYS A 53 -5.40 18.38 2.54
CA LYS A 53 -5.90 19.57 1.83
C LYS A 53 -7.42 19.62 1.86
N GLU A 54 -8.09 18.49 1.68
CA GLU A 54 -9.56 18.43 1.76
C GLU A 54 -10.04 18.85 3.14
N LEU A 55 -9.51 18.24 4.20
CA LEU A 55 -9.86 18.55 5.59
C LEU A 55 -9.60 20.03 5.94
N GLN A 56 -8.48 20.61 5.49
CA GLN A 56 -8.16 22.03 5.72
C GLN A 56 -9.15 23.00 5.04
N ASN A 57 -9.80 22.56 3.96
CA ASN A 57 -10.72 23.37 3.17
C ASN A 57 -12.20 23.14 3.52
N VAL A 58 -12.52 22.23 4.45
CA VAL A 58 -13.91 21.98 4.87
C VAL A 58 -14.47 23.22 5.59
N PRO A 59 -15.56 23.83 5.09
CA PRO A 59 -16.25 24.87 5.84
C PRO A 59 -17.02 24.25 7.01
N GLY A 60 -16.77 24.76 8.22
CA GLY A 60 -17.49 24.33 9.43
C GLY A 60 -16.63 23.49 10.38
N GLN A 61 -17.28 22.64 11.17
CA GLN A 61 -16.62 21.82 12.18
C GLN A 61 -16.33 20.41 11.65
N ILE A 62 -15.15 19.89 12.00
CA ILE A 62 -14.74 18.52 11.71
C ILE A 62 -14.78 17.73 13.01
N SER A 63 -15.44 16.58 13.00
CA SER A 63 -15.46 15.65 14.13
C SER A 63 -14.59 14.45 13.82
N PHE A 64 -13.72 14.08 14.76
CA PHE A 64 -12.89 12.88 14.67
C PHE A 64 -13.36 11.87 15.71
N THR A 65 -13.55 10.62 15.28
CA THR A 65 -13.76 9.49 16.18
C THR A 65 -12.48 8.68 16.21
N LEU A 66 -11.97 8.41 17.41
CA LEU A 66 -10.78 7.62 17.61
C LEU A 66 -11.18 6.32 18.31
N ASP A 67 -10.86 5.19 17.68
CA ASP A 67 -10.97 3.87 18.27
C ASP A 67 -9.58 3.43 18.71
N THR A 68 -9.38 3.23 20.01
CA THR A 68 -8.10 2.76 20.58
C THR A 68 -8.30 1.48 21.36
N TRP A 69 -7.45 0.50 21.07
CA TRP A 69 -7.32 -0.71 21.87
C TRP A 69 -5.85 -0.97 22.19
N THR A 70 -5.60 -1.71 23.27
CA THR A 70 -4.27 -2.21 23.61
C THR A 70 -4.17 -3.66 23.17
N SER A 71 -3.00 -4.06 22.66
CA SER A 71 -2.65 -5.47 22.47
C SER A 71 -1.57 -5.86 23.49
N LYS A 72 -1.50 -7.14 23.85
CA LYS A 72 -0.41 -7.64 24.68
C LYS A 72 0.84 -7.72 23.79
N ASN A 73 1.93 -7.08 24.25
CA ASN A 73 3.26 -7.22 23.64
C ASN A 73 3.79 -8.64 23.76
#